data_AF-A0A2N6EAN9-F1
#
_entry.id   AF-A0A2N6EAN9-F1
#
_cell.length_a   1.000
_cell.length_b   1.000
_cell.length_c   1.000
_cell.angle_alpha   90.00
_cell.angle_beta   90.00
_cell.angle_gamma   90.00
#
_symmetry.space_group_name_H-M   'P 1'
#
loop_
_entity.id
_entity.type
_entity.pdbx_description
1 polymer ?
#
loop_
_entity_poly.entity_id
_entity_poly.type
_entity_poly.pdbx_seq_one_letter_code
_entity_poly.pdbx_strand_id
1 'polypeptide(L)'
;MQNLHFLTKFPLFRKKTDTISAVCRRCSLVCVLLITQVNLLFRRAPMQNHMSDESGFSLVELLVAVFILAIGLLGMAELQVTAIKANAQSSSISVANALAQKAVEDIAAMSADEAIFSTAVTDATWAGSPFTVDGAGVYNVTYDLEPNFGTVTGLSRITLHVRSAGLVSNVLGNSMRAVDVITFKRSF
;
A
#
# COMPACT_ATOMS: atom_id res chain seq x y z
N MET A 1 -29.47 -6.58 -48.15
CA MET A 1 -30.40 -5.82 -47.28
C MET A 1 -30.52 -6.56 -45.97
N GLN A 2 -30.29 -5.85 -44.85
CA GLN A 2 -30.72 -6.19 -43.48
C GLN A 2 -30.01 -7.42 -42.84
N ASN A 3 -29.46 -7.42 -41.61
CA ASN A 3 -29.71 -6.59 -40.44
C ASN A 3 -28.47 -6.48 -39.56
N LEU A 4 -28.20 -5.25 -39.16
CA LEU A 4 -27.23 -4.80 -38.17
C LEU A 4 -27.95 -4.75 -36.82
N HIS A 5 -27.79 -5.75 -35.93
CA HIS A 5 -28.40 -5.67 -34.59
C HIS A 5 -27.74 -6.61 -33.55
N PHE A 6 -26.45 -6.42 -33.26
CA PHE A 6 -25.77 -7.15 -32.18
C PHE A 6 -24.85 -6.26 -31.33
N LEU A 7 -25.39 -5.17 -30.79
CA LEU A 7 -24.69 -4.34 -29.80
C LEU A 7 -25.61 -3.83 -28.68
N THR A 8 -26.18 -4.75 -27.89
CA THR A 8 -26.78 -4.39 -26.59
C THR A 8 -26.67 -5.54 -25.59
N LYS A 9 -25.50 -5.77 -24.98
CA LYS A 9 -25.45 -6.42 -23.66
C LYS A 9 -24.10 -6.24 -22.96
N PHE A 10 -24.18 -6.01 -21.64
CA PHE A 10 -23.12 -5.84 -20.63
C PHE A 10 -22.69 -4.42 -20.24
N PRO A 11 -23.45 -3.76 -19.35
CA PRO A 11 -23.00 -2.61 -18.59
C PRO A 11 -22.57 -3.04 -17.16
N LEU A 12 -21.34 -3.54 -16.96
CA LEU A 12 -20.81 -3.83 -15.62
C LEU A 12 -19.33 -3.45 -15.41
N PHE A 13 -18.75 -2.60 -16.26
CA PHE A 13 -17.34 -2.21 -16.15
C PHE A 13 -17.09 -0.68 -16.11
N ARG A 14 -18.04 0.09 -15.58
CA ARG A 14 -17.94 1.57 -15.55
C ARG A 14 -17.80 2.20 -14.16
N LYS A 15 -17.54 1.43 -13.10
CA LYS A 15 -17.53 1.97 -11.72
C LYS A 15 -16.16 2.07 -11.04
N LYS A 16 -15.05 1.68 -11.70
CA LYS A 16 -13.69 1.72 -11.11
C LYS A 16 -12.75 2.75 -11.75
N THR A 17 -13.26 3.60 -12.65
CA THR A 17 -12.50 4.71 -13.25
C THR A 17 -12.73 6.06 -12.59
N ASP A 18 -13.77 6.19 -11.75
CA ASP A 18 -14.16 7.51 -11.22
C ASP A 18 -13.30 7.94 -10.02
N THR A 19 -12.84 7.01 -9.18
CA THR A 19 -11.98 7.33 -8.02
C THR A 19 -10.54 7.67 -8.40
N ILE A 20 -10.04 7.19 -9.54
CA ILE A 20 -8.70 7.55 -10.07
C ILE A 20 -8.74 8.95 -10.72
N SER A 21 -9.88 9.34 -11.29
CA SER A 21 -10.04 10.65 -11.94
C SER A 21 -10.00 11.83 -10.96
N ALA A 22 -10.42 11.63 -9.70
CA ALA A 22 -10.42 12.66 -8.66
C ALA A 22 -9.01 12.96 -8.12
N VAL A 23 -8.18 11.92 -7.95
CA VAL A 23 -6.76 12.07 -7.57
C VAL A 23 -5.97 12.71 -8.72
N CYS A 24 -6.27 12.35 -9.97
CA CYS A 24 -5.63 12.91 -11.15
C CYS A 24 -5.97 14.40 -11.38
N ARG A 25 -7.24 14.83 -11.15
CA ARG A 25 -7.61 16.27 -11.24
C ARG A 25 -6.99 17.12 -10.14
N ARG A 26 -6.83 16.59 -8.92
CA ARG A 26 -6.22 17.34 -7.82
C ARG A 26 -4.69 17.47 -7.98
N CYS A 27 -4.05 16.49 -8.62
CA CYS A 27 -2.65 16.57 -9.01
C CYS A 27 -2.41 17.57 -10.16
N SER A 28 -3.30 17.61 -11.17
CA SER A 28 -3.19 18.58 -12.27
C SER A 28 -3.33 20.04 -11.82
N LEU A 29 -4.14 20.33 -10.79
CA LEU A 29 -4.27 21.70 -10.27
C LEU A 29 -3.01 22.18 -9.55
N VAL A 30 -2.37 21.31 -8.75
CA VAL A 30 -1.10 21.63 -8.08
C VAL A 30 0.03 21.80 -9.10
N CYS A 31 0.03 20.98 -10.15
CA CYS A 31 1.01 21.08 -11.24
C CYS A 31 0.83 22.37 -12.05
N VAL A 32 -0.40 22.72 -12.43
CA VAL A 32 -0.70 23.99 -13.13
C VAL A 32 -0.45 25.20 -12.24
N LEU A 33 -0.76 25.14 -10.93
CA LEU A 33 -0.43 26.22 -10.01
C LEU A 33 1.08 26.41 -9.90
N LEU A 34 1.87 25.33 -9.77
CA LEU A 34 3.33 25.43 -9.73
C LEU A 34 3.89 25.99 -11.04
N ILE A 35 3.41 25.55 -12.21
CA ILE A 35 3.83 26.07 -13.51
C ILE A 35 3.43 27.56 -13.68
N THR A 36 2.27 27.97 -13.15
CA THR A 36 1.78 29.36 -13.22
C THR A 36 2.49 30.27 -12.22
N GLN A 37 2.81 29.79 -11.01
CA GLN A 37 3.58 30.52 -10.00
C GLN A 37 5.05 30.70 -10.43
N VAL A 38 5.63 29.71 -11.09
CA VAL A 38 6.97 29.84 -11.71
C VAL A 38 6.96 30.90 -12.83
N ASN A 39 5.89 30.98 -13.64
CA ASN A 39 5.73 32.02 -14.66
C ASN A 39 5.50 33.43 -14.07
N LEU A 40 4.80 33.53 -12.94
CA LEU A 40 4.54 34.81 -12.26
C LEU A 40 5.76 35.34 -11.51
N LEU A 41 6.62 34.47 -10.98
CA LEU A 41 7.91 34.86 -10.39
C LEU A 41 8.95 35.30 -11.44
N PHE A 42 8.72 35.01 -12.72
CA PHE A 42 9.62 35.41 -13.82
C PHE A 42 9.20 36.69 -14.56
N ARG A 43 8.20 37.45 -14.06
CA ARG A 43 7.88 38.80 -14.55
C ARG A 43 9.00 39.77 -14.15
N ARG A 44 10.01 39.86 -15.02
CA ARG A 44 11.22 40.69 -14.92
C ARG A 44 10.90 42.15 -14.61
N ALA A 45 11.47 42.67 -13.52
CA ALA A 45 11.73 44.10 -13.37
C ALA A 45 12.84 44.53 -14.36
N PRO A 46 12.78 45.74 -14.95
CA PRO A 46 13.88 46.25 -15.77
C PRO A 46 15.06 46.62 -14.86
N MET A 47 16.19 45.94 -15.02
CA MET A 47 17.43 46.28 -14.32
C MET A 47 18.14 47.45 -15.02
N GLN A 48 18.40 48.49 -14.25
CA GLN A 48 19.32 49.58 -14.56
C GLN A 48 20.72 49.02 -14.81
N ASN A 49 21.33 49.35 -15.96
CA ASN A 49 22.69 48.94 -16.31
C ASN A 49 23.72 49.46 -15.31
N HIS A 50 24.33 48.55 -14.56
CA HIS A 50 25.65 48.73 -13.97
C HIS A 50 26.59 47.82 -14.75
N MET A 51 27.50 48.42 -15.52
CA MET A 51 28.62 47.70 -16.11
C MET A 51 29.57 47.33 -14.98
N SER A 52 29.59 46.07 -14.58
CA SER A 52 30.57 45.53 -13.63
C SER A 52 31.07 44.19 -14.13
N ASP A 53 32.30 44.21 -14.63
CA ASP A 53 33.27 43.12 -14.83
C ASP A 53 32.72 41.77 -15.29
N GLU A 54 32.79 41.55 -16.61
CA GLU A 54 32.59 40.27 -17.28
C GLU A 54 33.78 39.33 -16.99
N SER A 55 33.82 38.76 -15.79
CA SER A 55 34.64 37.58 -15.50
C SER A 55 33.94 36.35 -16.06
N GLY A 56 34.41 35.87 -17.22
CA GLY A 56 33.87 34.69 -17.88
C GLY A 56 33.99 33.44 -17.00
N PHE A 57 32.94 32.62 -16.99
CA PHE A 57 32.93 31.31 -16.33
C PHE A 57 34.19 30.52 -16.71
N SER A 58 34.96 30.15 -15.70
CA SER A 58 36.09 29.23 -15.91
C SER A 58 35.54 27.86 -16.31
N LEU A 59 36.14 27.21 -17.31
CA LEU A 59 35.83 25.82 -17.66
C LEU A 59 35.96 24.89 -16.44
N VAL A 60 36.88 25.22 -15.53
CA VAL A 60 37.08 24.52 -14.26
C VAL A 60 35.86 24.63 -13.34
N GLU A 61 35.16 25.76 -13.34
CA GLU A 61 33.99 25.99 -12.49
C GLU A 61 32.80 25.12 -12.93
N LEU A 62 32.57 25.00 -14.24
CA LEU A 62 31.56 24.08 -14.78
C LEU A 62 31.91 22.61 -14.53
N LEU A 63 33.21 22.26 -14.63
CA LEU A 63 33.68 20.90 -14.34
C LEU A 63 33.43 20.53 -12.87
N VAL A 64 33.71 21.44 -11.94
CA VAL A 64 33.42 21.24 -10.51
C VAL A 64 31.91 21.17 -10.25
N ALA A 65 31.10 21.99 -10.92
CA ALA A 65 29.63 21.96 -10.77
C ALA A 65 29.02 20.62 -11.21
N VAL A 66 29.41 20.10 -12.38
CA VAL A 66 28.94 18.80 -12.89
C VAL A 66 29.45 17.65 -12.01
N PHE A 67 30.66 17.76 -11.45
CA PHE A 67 31.20 16.77 -10.52
C PHE A 67 30.38 16.67 -9.22
N ILE A 68 30.06 17.81 -8.59
CA ILE A 68 29.22 17.85 -7.39
C ILE A 68 27.79 17.34 -7.70
N LEU A 69 27.23 17.74 -8.85
CA LEU A 69 25.93 17.27 -9.32
C LEU A 69 25.91 15.75 -9.50
N ALA A 70 26.95 15.18 -10.10
CA ALA A 70 27.05 13.74 -10.29
C ALA A 70 26.97 13.01 -8.94
N ILE A 71 27.78 13.41 -7.95
CA ILE A 71 27.75 12.81 -6.60
C ILE A 71 26.36 12.95 -5.96
N GLY A 72 25.72 14.12 -6.10
CA GLY A 72 24.37 14.35 -5.58
C GLY A 72 23.30 13.43 -6.20
N LEU A 73 23.39 13.16 -7.50
CA LEU A 73 22.45 12.27 -8.20
C LEU A 73 22.63 10.80 -7.79
N LEU A 74 23.85 10.35 -7.48
CA LEU A 74 24.08 9.00 -6.95
C LEU A 74 23.38 8.83 -5.59
N GLY A 75 23.50 9.82 -4.69
CA GLY A 75 22.81 9.78 -3.40
C GLY A 75 21.28 9.75 -3.54
N MET A 76 20.72 10.49 -4.49
CA MET A 76 19.28 10.47 -4.76
C MET A 76 18.76 9.12 -5.25
N ALA A 77 19.56 8.36 -6.00
CA ALA A 77 19.16 7.04 -6.51
C ALA A 77 18.90 6.05 -5.36
N GLU A 78 19.75 6.04 -4.33
CA GLU A 78 19.57 5.15 -3.17
C GLU A 78 18.32 5.49 -2.34
N LEU A 79 18.01 6.79 -2.22
CA LEU A 79 16.79 7.25 -1.55
C LEU A 79 15.53 6.78 -2.30
N GLN A 80 15.54 6.80 -3.64
CA GLN A 80 14.41 6.32 -4.44
C GLN A 80 14.17 4.81 -4.23
N VAL A 81 15.24 4.00 -4.23
CA VAL A 81 15.13 2.56 -3.97
C VAL A 81 14.56 2.29 -2.57
N THR A 82 15.03 3.02 -1.57
CA THR A 82 14.56 2.89 -0.19
C THR A 82 13.08 3.25 -0.08
N ALA A 83 12.64 4.34 -0.73
CA ALA A 83 11.24 4.74 -0.77
C ALA A 83 10.35 3.66 -1.42
N ILE A 84 10.79 3.06 -2.53
CA ILE A 84 10.05 1.97 -3.19
C ILE A 84 9.90 0.76 -2.25
N LYS A 85 10.98 0.34 -1.59
CA LYS A 85 10.95 -0.78 -0.63
C LYS A 85 10.04 -0.47 0.56
N ALA A 86 10.10 0.74 1.10
CA ALA A 86 9.25 1.16 2.22
C ALA A 86 7.76 1.18 1.83
N ASN A 87 7.44 1.61 0.61
CA ASN A 87 6.07 1.58 0.09
C ASN A 87 5.56 0.14 -0.10
N ALA A 88 6.37 -0.75 -0.69
CA ALA A 88 6.03 -2.16 -0.83
C ALA A 88 5.81 -2.84 0.54
N GLN A 89 6.69 -2.54 1.51
CA GLN A 89 6.54 -3.00 2.88
C GLN A 89 5.22 -2.51 3.50
N SER A 90 4.92 -1.23 3.38
CA SER A 90 3.71 -0.63 3.94
C SER A 90 2.45 -1.25 3.33
N SER A 91 2.46 -1.50 2.01
CA SER A 91 1.37 -2.21 1.33
C SER A 91 1.17 -3.62 1.87
N SER A 92 2.26 -4.39 2.07
CA SER A 92 2.20 -5.75 2.63
C SER A 92 1.60 -5.80 4.04
N ILE A 93 1.94 -4.82 4.88
CA ILE A 93 1.42 -4.72 6.26
C ILE A 93 -0.07 -4.39 6.24
N SER A 94 -0.46 -3.40 5.44
CA SER A 94 -1.86 -3.01 5.30
C SER A 94 -2.74 -4.15 4.82
N VAL A 95 -2.26 -4.95 3.86
CA VAL A 95 -2.99 -6.14 3.37
C VAL A 95 -3.10 -7.21 4.45
N ALA A 96 -2.01 -7.54 5.15
CA ALA A 96 -2.05 -8.53 6.23
C ALA A 96 -3.01 -8.11 7.35
N ASN A 97 -3.03 -6.82 7.71
CA ASN A 97 -3.94 -6.29 8.72
C ASN A 97 -5.40 -6.29 8.23
N ALA A 98 -5.65 -5.97 6.97
CA ALA A 98 -6.99 -6.04 6.39
C ALA A 98 -7.53 -7.48 6.36
N LEU A 99 -6.68 -8.48 6.06
CA LEU A 99 -7.06 -9.89 6.13
C LEU A 99 -7.34 -10.35 7.56
N ALA A 100 -6.51 -9.94 8.53
CA ALA A 100 -6.73 -10.24 9.93
C ALA A 100 -8.04 -9.64 10.44
N GLN A 101 -8.29 -8.36 10.12
CA GLN A 101 -9.52 -7.67 10.48
C GLN A 101 -10.74 -8.36 9.86
N LYS A 102 -10.69 -8.73 8.57
CA LYS A 102 -11.76 -9.47 7.92
C LYS A 102 -12.05 -10.80 8.63
N ALA A 103 -11.02 -11.56 8.99
CA ALA A 103 -11.21 -12.82 9.71
C ALA A 103 -11.85 -12.59 11.10
N VAL A 104 -11.45 -11.54 11.82
CA VAL A 104 -12.10 -11.16 13.10
C VAL A 104 -13.56 -10.79 12.90
N GLU A 105 -13.88 -10.02 11.85
CA GLU A 105 -15.26 -9.64 11.50
C GLU A 105 -16.10 -10.87 11.16
N ASP A 106 -15.55 -11.82 10.39
CA ASP A 106 -16.20 -13.08 10.06
C ASP A 106 -16.48 -13.91 11.34
N ILE A 107 -15.53 -14.02 12.28
CA ILE A 107 -15.73 -14.68 13.59
C ILE A 107 -16.81 -13.97 14.41
N ALA A 108 -16.82 -12.64 14.39
CA ALA A 108 -17.83 -11.85 15.10
C ALA A 108 -19.23 -12.10 14.52
N ALA A 109 -19.35 -12.26 13.20
CA ALA A 109 -20.59 -12.52 12.49
C ALA A 109 -21.13 -13.95 12.65
N MET A 110 -20.27 -14.94 12.93
CA MET A 110 -20.70 -16.33 13.20
C MET A 110 -21.60 -16.41 14.44
N SER A 111 -22.52 -17.39 14.50
CA SER A 111 -23.24 -17.67 15.74
C SER A 111 -22.29 -18.27 16.78
N ALA A 112 -22.57 -18.08 18.06
CA ALA A 112 -21.71 -18.61 19.12
C ALA A 112 -21.84 -20.14 19.30
N ASP A 113 -22.89 -20.73 18.74
CA ASP A 113 -23.19 -22.16 18.79
C ASP A 113 -22.63 -22.92 17.58
N GLU A 114 -21.89 -22.25 16.69
CA GLU A 114 -21.24 -22.92 15.56
C GLU A 114 -20.27 -24.00 16.02
N ALA A 115 -20.19 -25.09 15.24
CA ALA A 115 -19.40 -26.26 15.59
C ALA A 115 -17.90 -25.93 15.76
N ILE A 116 -17.41 -24.89 15.06
CA ILE A 116 -16.04 -24.40 15.16
C ILE A 116 -15.66 -24.01 16.60
N PHE A 117 -16.60 -23.52 17.42
CA PHE A 117 -16.34 -23.09 18.79
C PHE A 117 -16.43 -24.21 19.84
N SER A 118 -16.76 -25.44 19.41
CA SER A 118 -17.00 -26.57 20.32
C SER A 118 -15.76 -27.42 20.60
N THR A 119 -14.75 -27.38 19.72
CA THR A 119 -13.60 -28.28 19.74
C THR A 119 -12.31 -27.48 19.65
N ALA A 120 -11.32 -27.82 20.48
CA ALA A 120 -9.99 -27.21 20.39
C ALA A 120 -9.31 -27.59 19.07
N VAL A 121 -8.73 -26.60 18.40
CA VAL A 121 -8.05 -26.80 17.11
C VAL A 121 -6.77 -25.97 17.08
N THR A 122 -5.74 -26.50 16.42
CA THR A 122 -4.46 -25.81 16.22
C THR A 122 -4.12 -25.79 14.73
N ASP A 123 -3.59 -24.68 14.25
CA ASP A 123 -3.15 -24.45 12.87
C ASP A 123 -4.23 -24.75 11.82
N ALA A 124 -5.51 -24.57 12.15
CA ALA A 124 -6.57 -24.75 11.17
C ALA A 124 -6.54 -23.64 10.13
N THR A 125 -6.81 -24.00 8.89
CA THR A 125 -6.79 -23.05 7.77
C THR A 125 -8.12 -22.30 7.70
N TRP A 126 -8.06 -20.98 7.62
CA TRP A 126 -9.24 -20.13 7.46
C TRP A 126 -9.89 -20.34 6.09
N ALA A 127 -11.21 -20.23 6.02
CA ALA A 127 -11.95 -20.38 4.77
C ALA A 127 -11.50 -19.34 3.72
N GLY A 128 -11.11 -19.82 2.54
CA GLY A 128 -10.62 -18.97 1.44
C GLY A 128 -9.12 -18.66 1.49
N SER A 129 -8.39 -19.14 2.50
CA SER A 129 -6.93 -19.14 2.49
C SER A 129 -6.38 -20.21 1.52
N PRO A 130 -5.32 -19.94 0.74
CA PRO A 130 -4.53 -18.71 0.71
C PRO A 130 -5.19 -17.56 -0.07
N PHE A 131 -5.02 -16.34 0.43
CA PHE A 131 -5.46 -15.11 -0.24
C PHE A 131 -4.33 -14.55 -1.11
N THR A 132 -4.60 -14.31 -2.39
CA THR A 132 -3.65 -13.67 -3.31
C THR A 132 -4.07 -12.22 -3.52
N VAL A 133 -3.15 -11.28 -3.25
CA VAL A 133 -3.38 -9.85 -3.43
C VAL A 133 -2.33 -9.28 -4.37
N ASP A 134 -2.81 -8.66 -5.46
CA ASP A 134 -1.95 -8.02 -6.46
C ASP A 134 -1.03 -6.99 -5.81
N GLY A 135 0.28 -7.12 -6.05
CA GLY A 135 1.30 -6.22 -5.52
C GLY A 135 1.71 -6.43 -4.06
N ALA A 136 1.00 -7.27 -3.29
CA ALA A 136 1.33 -7.58 -1.90
C ALA A 136 1.72 -9.05 -1.66
N GLY A 137 1.40 -9.95 -2.60
CA GLY A 137 1.76 -11.37 -2.55
C GLY A 137 0.64 -12.26 -2.02
N VAL A 138 1.02 -13.48 -1.62
CA VAL A 138 0.11 -14.52 -1.12
C VAL A 138 0.19 -14.58 0.40
N TYR A 139 -0.96 -14.65 1.07
CA TYR A 139 -1.09 -14.74 2.53
C TYR A 139 -1.89 -15.97 2.93
N ASN A 140 -1.33 -16.72 3.87
CA ASN A 140 -2.01 -17.79 4.58
C ASN A 140 -2.63 -17.21 5.85
N VAL A 141 -3.87 -17.59 6.11
CA VAL A 141 -4.56 -17.27 7.36
C VAL A 141 -4.86 -18.59 8.05
N THR A 142 -4.26 -18.79 9.22
CA THR A 142 -4.54 -19.93 10.10
C THR A 142 -5.11 -19.43 11.43
N TYR A 143 -5.73 -20.33 12.18
CA TYR A 143 -6.27 -20.02 13.48
C TYR A 143 -6.11 -21.19 14.45
N ASP A 144 -5.92 -20.82 15.71
CA ASP A 144 -6.01 -21.70 16.86
C ASP A 144 -7.28 -21.36 17.63
N LEU A 145 -7.96 -22.39 18.12
CA LEU A 145 -9.17 -22.26 18.90
C LEU A 145 -9.05 -23.02 20.21
N GLU A 146 -9.32 -22.32 21.31
CA GLU A 146 -9.37 -22.88 22.65
C GLU A 146 -10.76 -22.63 23.25
N PRO A 147 -11.62 -23.67 23.35
CA PRO A 147 -12.93 -23.55 23.96
C PRO A 147 -12.82 -23.53 25.50
N ASN A 148 -13.79 -22.90 26.18
CA ASN A 148 -13.82 -22.76 27.64
C ASN A 148 -12.54 -22.16 28.25
N PHE A 149 -12.01 -21.13 27.59
CA PHE A 149 -10.77 -20.47 27.94
C PHE A 149 -10.83 -19.92 29.38
N GLY A 150 -9.78 -20.19 30.16
CA GLY A 150 -9.66 -19.69 31.54
C GLY A 150 -10.70 -20.28 32.50
N THR A 151 -11.18 -21.51 32.24
CA THR A 151 -12.18 -22.21 33.07
C THR A 151 -13.56 -21.54 33.06
N VAL A 152 -13.82 -20.65 32.09
CA VAL A 152 -15.13 -20.02 31.89
C VAL A 152 -15.89 -20.75 30.81
N THR A 153 -16.98 -21.42 31.18
CA THR A 153 -17.85 -22.11 30.22
C THR A 153 -18.40 -21.13 29.18
N GLY A 154 -18.33 -21.52 27.91
CA GLY A 154 -18.85 -20.73 26.79
C GLY A 154 -17.97 -19.55 26.38
N LEU A 155 -16.77 -19.37 26.95
CA LEU A 155 -15.79 -18.42 26.45
C LEU A 155 -14.78 -19.14 25.56
N SER A 156 -14.73 -18.79 24.28
CA SER A 156 -13.73 -19.31 23.33
C SER A 156 -12.70 -18.26 23.01
N ARG A 157 -11.42 -18.63 23.05
CA ARG A 157 -10.31 -17.80 22.57
C ARG A 157 -9.91 -18.26 21.18
N ILE A 158 -9.85 -17.34 20.24
CA ILE A 158 -9.41 -17.59 18.88
C ILE A 158 -8.16 -16.75 18.62
N THR A 159 -7.06 -17.41 18.27
CA THR A 159 -5.82 -16.74 17.85
C THR A 159 -5.69 -16.88 16.35
N LEU A 160 -5.66 -15.76 15.64
CA LEU A 160 -5.48 -15.69 14.20
C LEU A 160 -4.01 -15.44 13.88
N HIS A 161 -3.51 -16.18 12.90
CA HIS A 161 -2.16 -16.06 12.37
C HIS A 161 -2.23 -15.74 10.88
N VAL A 162 -1.88 -14.50 10.51
CA VAL A 162 -1.76 -14.10 9.11
C VAL A 162 -0.28 -14.06 8.74
N ARG A 163 0.10 -14.88 7.77
CA ARG A 163 1.49 -15.11 7.38
C ARG A 163 1.65 -15.03 5.86
N SER A 164 2.66 -14.30 5.36
CA SER A 164 2.97 -14.34 3.93
C SER A 164 3.51 -15.72 3.52
N ALA A 165 3.10 -16.24 2.36
CA ALA A 165 3.53 -17.55 1.88
C ALA A 165 5.02 -17.57 1.47
N GLY A 166 5.57 -16.42 1.10
CA GLY A 166 6.99 -16.21 0.81
C GLY A 166 7.56 -15.02 1.58
N LEU A 167 8.86 -14.80 1.43
CA LEU A 167 9.53 -13.63 1.99
C LEU A 167 9.12 -12.37 1.22
N VAL A 168 8.73 -11.34 1.93
CA VAL A 168 8.33 -10.04 1.36
C VAL A 168 9.49 -9.05 1.50
N SER A 169 9.65 -8.18 0.51
CA SER A 169 10.65 -7.11 0.56
C SER A 169 10.43 -6.20 1.77
N ASN A 170 11.49 -5.96 2.52
CA ASN A 170 11.55 -4.99 3.62
C ASN A 170 12.78 -4.10 3.41
N VAL A 171 12.80 -2.91 4.02
CA VAL A 171 13.90 -1.96 3.93
C VAL A 171 15.23 -2.58 4.37
N LEU A 172 15.21 -3.51 5.33
CA LEU A 172 16.38 -4.20 5.88
C LEU A 172 16.66 -5.59 5.27
N GLY A 173 15.94 -5.98 4.22
CA GLY A 173 16.07 -7.29 3.57
C GLY A 173 14.81 -8.15 3.66
N ASN A 174 14.72 -9.20 2.85
CA ASN A 174 13.47 -9.96 2.71
C ASN A 174 13.14 -10.73 4.00
N SER A 175 11.91 -10.57 4.49
CA SER A 175 11.44 -11.22 5.72
C SER A 175 9.99 -11.67 5.59
N MET A 176 9.60 -12.67 6.37
CA MET A 176 8.21 -13.14 6.40
C MET A 176 7.33 -12.09 7.07
N ARG A 177 6.21 -11.75 6.43
CA ARG A 177 5.20 -10.86 7.03
C ARG A 177 4.32 -11.70 7.96
N ALA A 178 4.14 -11.19 9.16
CA ALA A 178 3.45 -11.83 10.26
C ALA A 178 2.53 -10.81 10.96
N VAL A 179 1.25 -11.14 11.11
CA VAL A 179 0.29 -10.41 11.96
C VAL A 179 -0.47 -11.44 12.77
N ASP A 180 -0.52 -11.25 14.09
CA ASP A 180 -1.22 -12.12 15.02
C ASP A 180 -2.30 -11.32 15.74
N VAL A 181 -3.51 -11.89 15.83
CA VAL A 181 -4.64 -11.23 16.47
C VAL A 181 -5.36 -12.23 17.37
N ILE A 182 -5.63 -11.85 18.61
CA ILE A 182 -6.42 -12.66 19.53
C ILE A 182 -7.80 -12.03 19.65
N THR A 183 -8.83 -12.84 19.44
CA THR A 183 -10.22 -12.47 19.65
C THR A 183 -10.91 -13.45 20.59
N PHE A 184 -11.97 -12.99 21.23
CA PHE A 184 -12.76 -13.79 22.15
C PHE A 184 -14.20 -13.82 21.68
N LYS A 185 -14.83 -14.99 21.76
CA LYS A 185 -16.25 -15.16 21.49
C LYS A 185 -16.93 -15.81 22.68
N ARG A 186 -18.12 -15.32 23.02
CA ARG A 186 -18.95 -15.86 24.11
C ARG A 186 -20.18 -16.54 23.53
N SER A 187 -20.39 -17.80 23.87
CA SER A 187 -21.68 -18.48 23.80
C SER A 187 -22.42 -18.27 25.13
N PHE A 188 -23.72 -17.99 25.04
CA PHE A 188 -24.59 -17.78 26.19
C PHE A 188 -25.31 -19.06 26.57
#